data_AF-C6LJ96-F1
#
_entry.id   AF-C6LJ96-F1
#
_cell.length_a   1.000
_cell.length_b   1.000
_cell.length_c   1.000
_cell.angle_alpha   90.00
_cell.angle_beta   90.00
_cell.angle_gamma   90.00
#
_symmetry.space_group_name_H-M   'P 1'
#
loop_
_entity.id
_entity.type
_entity.pdbx_description
1 polymer ?
#
loop_
_entity_poly.entity_id
_entity_poly.type
_entity_poly.pdbx_seq_one_letter_code
_entity_poly.pdbx_strand_id
1 'polypeptide(L)'
;MNTVPAGTYGTEQRPQKSGGFKRREIMMFQLKEKSREVTNMSEVKEQPLNRLWYPYIPSGKITVIHGAPDSGKTMFACQLMAAFTSQKNLEGMEEHPTGNVLYFSADDDLSDMVGPRLIESGADLSRILAVNDMLPFTLADESIEKLIEDFNIHVMIVDPIQEYLEYEVYGDEPELIYPILHKLEGIAKHTGCAMILIAYSDGLGSENGNIWKNEFAEKISSVLCLERADMETKESCLIHEKCLLAPEGEKKTVALFQNNKN
;
A
#
# COMPACT_ATOMS: atom_id res chain seq x y z
N MET A 1 9.71 -77.07 66.84
CA MET A 1 8.25 -77.29 66.81
C MET A 1 7.58 -75.95 66.56
N ASN A 2 7.00 -75.73 65.39
CA ASN A 2 5.64 -75.24 65.21
C ASN A 2 5.34 -75.01 63.72
N THR A 3 4.10 -75.35 63.38
CA THR A 3 3.54 -75.71 62.08
C THR A 3 2.80 -74.54 61.40
N VAL A 4 2.62 -74.68 60.08
CA VAL A 4 1.80 -73.88 59.13
C VAL A 4 0.28 -73.92 59.49
N PRO A 5 -0.65 -73.10 58.91
CA PRO A 5 -1.06 -73.07 57.46
C PRO A 5 -1.27 -71.64 56.85
N ALA A 6 -0.96 -71.37 55.57
CA ALA A 6 -1.73 -71.54 54.31
C ALA A 6 -2.93 -70.59 54.09
N GLY A 7 -2.81 -69.68 53.10
CA GLY A 7 -3.87 -68.81 52.57
C GLY A 7 -3.47 -68.16 51.23
N THR A 8 -4.31 -68.35 50.21
CA THR A 8 -4.08 -68.06 48.78
C THR A 8 -4.71 -66.73 48.29
N TYR A 9 -3.96 -66.04 47.41
CA TYR A 9 -4.26 -65.18 46.24
C TYR A 9 -5.74 -64.89 45.88
N GLY A 10 -6.19 -63.74 45.35
CA GLY A 10 -5.63 -62.49 44.79
C GLY A 10 -6.84 -61.66 44.27
N THR A 11 -6.78 -60.34 44.08
CA THR A 11 -6.56 -59.73 42.75
C THR A 11 -6.20 -58.23 42.85
N GLU A 12 -5.19 -57.87 42.06
CA GLU A 12 -4.86 -56.60 41.40
C GLU A 12 -5.27 -55.24 41.98
N GLN A 13 -4.26 -54.41 42.27
CA GLN A 13 -4.14 -53.05 41.69
C GLN A 13 -2.66 -52.61 41.68
N ARG A 14 -2.16 -52.24 40.49
CA ARG A 14 -0.81 -51.68 40.25
C ARG A 14 -0.73 -50.21 40.70
N PRO A 15 0.46 -49.68 41.03
CA PRO A 15 0.63 -48.33 41.54
C PRO A 15 0.64 -47.30 40.40
N GLN A 16 -0.09 -46.18 40.56
CA GLN A 16 0.13 -45.00 39.72
C GLN A 16 0.96 -43.94 40.45
N LYS A 17 2.02 -43.58 39.74
CA LYS A 17 3.08 -42.63 40.10
C LYS A 17 2.53 -41.21 40.19
N SER A 18 3.17 -40.44 41.07
CA SER A 18 3.24 -38.99 41.13
C SER A 18 3.06 -38.29 39.77
N GLY A 19 1.92 -37.62 39.60
CA GLY A 19 1.68 -36.65 38.53
C GLY A 19 1.36 -35.30 39.15
N GLY A 20 2.35 -34.42 39.24
CA GLY A 20 2.13 -33.02 39.56
C GLY A 20 1.34 -32.35 38.43
N PHE A 21 0.03 -32.25 38.58
CA PHE A 21 -0.79 -31.38 37.76
C PHE A 21 -0.55 -29.93 38.22
N LYS A 22 0.47 -29.29 37.63
CA LYS A 22 0.52 -27.82 37.57
C LYS A 22 -0.81 -27.36 36.97
N ARG A 23 -1.60 -26.61 37.75
CA ARG A 23 -2.73 -25.82 37.25
C ARG A 23 -2.25 -25.10 36.00
N ARG A 24 -2.70 -25.57 34.82
CA ARG A 24 -2.55 -24.83 33.58
C ARG A 24 -3.26 -23.50 33.81
N GLU A 25 -2.51 -22.41 33.77
CA GLU A 25 -3.04 -21.07 33.61
C GLU A 25 -3.98 -21.12 32.40
N ILE A 26 -5.27 -21.10 32.67
CA ILE A 26 -6.28 -20.83 31.66
C ILE A 26 -6.04 -19.36 31.32
N MET A 27 -5.31 -19.11 30.24
CA MET A 27 -5.23 -17.79 29.62
C MET A 27 -6.67 -17.30 29.46
N MET A 28 -7.04 -16.29 30.24
CA MET A 28 -8.24 -15.51 30.02
C MET A 28 -8.08 -14.82 28.66
N PHE A 29 -8.60 -15.44 27.61
CA PHE A 29 -8.95 -14.72 26.40
C PHE A 29 -10.02 -13.71 26.81
N GLN A 30 -9.61 -12.46 27.06
CA GLN A 30 -10.54 -11.34 27.15
C GLN A 30 -11.23 -11.23 25.79
N LEU A 31 -12.44 -11.78 25.68
CA LEU A 31 -13.34 -11.53 24.58
C LEU A 31 -13.68 -10.03 24.65
N LYS A 32 -12.94 -9.19 23.89
CA LYS A 32 -13.42 -7.84 23.58
C LYS A 32 -14.78 -8.01 22.90
N GLU A 33 -15.85 -7.54 23.54
CA GLU A 33 -17.17 -7.52 22.93
C GLU A 33 -17.08 -6.75 21.61
N LYS A 34 -17.32 -7.44 20.49
CA LYS A 34 -17.41 -6.79 19.18
C LYS A 34 -18.75 -6.06 19.12
N SER A 35 -18.75 -4.76 19.41
CA SER A 35 -19.91 -3.90 19.13
C SER A 35 -20.17 -3.91 17.63
N ARG A 36 -21.41 -4.18 17.23
CA ARG A 36 -21.85 -4.09 15.82
C ARG A 36 -22.57 -2.76 15.65
N GLU A 37 -22.06 -1.91 14.79
CA GLU A 37 -22.76 -0.71 14.35
C GLU A 37 -23.66 -1.08 13.17
N VAL A 38 -24.92 -0.66 13.20
CA VAL A 38 -25.89 -0.90 12.13
C VAL A 38 -26.38 0.46 11.66
N THR A 39 -25.99 0.81 10.43
CA THR A 39 -26.39 2.08 9.80
C THR A 39 -27.49 1.83 8.79
N ASN A 40 -28.57 2.59 8.87
CA ASN A 40 -29.62 2.56 7.87
C ASN A 40 -29.12 3.22 6.58
N MET A 41 -29.18 2.51 5.46
CA MET A 41 -28.73 3.05 4.17
C MET A 41 -29.50 4.30 3.72
N SER A 42 -30.72 4.54 4.22
CA SER A 42 -31.44 5.79 3.95
C SER A 42 -30.86 7.01 4.68
N GLU A 43 -30.02 6.80 5.68
CA GLU A 43 -29.39 7.85 6.50
C GLU A 43 -27.93 8.12 6.06
N VAL A 44 -27.37 7.24 5.22
CA VAL A 44 -26.05 7.43 4.62
C VAL A 44 -26.16 8.52 3.57
N LYS A 45 -25.67 9.71 3.88
CA LYS A 45 -25.49 10.77 2.88
C LYS A 45 -24.39 10.34 1.91
N GLU A 46 -24.68 10.43 0.61
CA GLU A 46 -23.65 10.30 -0.42
C GLU A 46 -22.56 11.33 -0.14
N GLN A 47 -21.37 10.87 0.21
CA GLN A 47 -20.20 11.73 0.27
C GLN A 47 -19.66 11.81 -1.16
N PRO A 48 -19.52 13.02 -1.74
CA PRO A 48 -18.87 13.15 -3.03
C PRO A 48 -17.46 12.59 -2.87
N LEU A 49 -17.16 11.54 -3.65
CA LEU A 49 -15.85 10.95 -3.66
C LEU A 49 -14.90 12.00 -4.24
N ASN A 50 -14.06 12.62 -3.40
CA ASN A 50 -13.04 13.54 -3.90
C ASN A 50 -12.16 12.77 -4.86
N ARG A 51 -12.18 13.16 -6.13
CA ARG A 51 -11.45 12.51 -7.22
C ARG A 51 -10.27 13.41 -7.56
N LEU A 52 -9.07 13.03 -7.10
CA LEU A 52 -7.86 13.77 -7.41
C LEU A 52 -7.56 13.71 -8.91
N TRP A 53 -7.81 12.56 -9.54
CA TRP A 53 -7.80 12.42 -11.00
C TRP A 53 -8.80 11.36 -11.43
N TYR A 54 -9.95 11.75 -11.96
CA TYR A 54 -10.95 10.76 -12.36
C TYR A 54 -10.62 10.10 -13.71
N PRO A 55 -10.77 8.77 -13.87
CA PRO A 55 -11.08 7.75 -12.87
C PRO A 55 -9.83 7.11 -12.20
N TYR A 56 -8.64 7.63 -12.48
CA TYR A 56 -7.34 7.01 -12.18
C TYR A 56 -6.91 7.06 -10.70
N ILE A 57 -7.06 8.20 -10.01
CA ILE A 57 -6.58 8.39 -8.62
C ILE A 57 -7.73 8.91 -7.74
N PRO A 58 -8.41 8.02 -7.01
CA PRO A 58 -9.38 8.40 -6.00
C PRO A 58 -8.73 8.83 -4.67
N SER A 59 -9.33 9.82 -3.98
CA SER A 59 -8.95 10.17 -2.60
C SER A 59 -9.35 9.06 -1.62
N GLY A 60 -8.58 8.90 -0.54
CA GLY A 60 -8.88 7.96 0.54
C GLY A 60 -8.79 6.49 0.15
N LYS A 61 -8.01 6.19 -0.89
CA LYS A 61 -7.89 4.87 -1.51
C LYS A 61 -6.46 4.60 -1.97
N ILE A 62 -6.18 3.33 -2.23
CA ILE A 62 -4.90 2.87 -2.76
C ILE A 62 -4.96 2.79 -4.29
N THR A 63 -3.96 3.37 -4.95
CA THR A 63 -3.67 3.23 -6.38
C THR A 63 -2.28 2.63 -6.54
N VAL A 64 -2.14 1.60 -7.37
CA VAL A 64 -0.83 1.05 -7.76
C VAL A 64 -0.47 1.53 -9.16
N ILE A 65 0.77 1.97 -9.33
CA ILE A 65 1.35 2.28 -10.64
C ILE A 65 2.56 1.37 -10.84
N HIS A 66 2.46 0.43 -11.77
CA HIS A 66 3.55 -0.48 -12.08
C HIS A 66 4.01 -0.32 -13.54
N GLY A 67 5.08 -1.02 -13.89
CA GLY A 67 5.65 -0.99 -15.24
C GLY A 67 7.09 -1.47 -15.27
N ALA A 68 7.57 -1.78 -16.48
CA ALA A 68 8.93 -2.24 -16.72
C ALA A 68 10.01 -1.29 -16.15
N PRO A 69 11.24 -1.78 -15.90
CA PRO A 69 12.39 -0.90 -15.70
C PRO A 69 12.48 0.16 -16.83
N ASP A 70 12.95 1.36 -16.50
CA ASP A 70 13.08 2.49 -17.43
C ASP A 70 11.79 2.99 -18.12
N SER A 71 10.61 2.57 -17.63
CA SER A 71 9.32 3.10 -18.11
C SER A 71 9.01 4.52 -17.61
N GLY A 72 9.84 5.06 -16.71
CA GLY A 72 9.76 6.44 -16.23
C GLY A 72 8.77 6.67 -15.07
N LYS A 73 8.46 5.63 -14.29
CA LYS A 73 7.54 5.68 -13.14
C LYS A 73 7.89 6.80 -12.14
N THR A 74 9.17 6.96 -11.78
CA THR A 74 9.59 8.02 -10.86
C THR A 74 9.44 9.42 -11.46
N MET A 75 9.66 9.59 -12.76
CA MET A 75 9.37 10.85 -13.44
C MET A 75 7.87 11.13 -13.44
N PHE A 76 7.05 10.10 -13.66
CA PHE A 76 5.60 10.22 -13.56
C PHE A 76 5.13 10.56 -12.13
N ALA A 77 5.75 9.96 -11.12
CA ALA A 77 5.52 10.33 -9.72
C ALA A 77 5.85 11.80 -9.47
N CYS A 78 6.94 12.34 -10.03
CA CYS A 78 7.27 13.77 -9.97
C CYS A 78 6.19 14.66 -10.60
N GLN A 79 5.63 14.25 -11.75
CA GLN A 79 4.53 14.98 -12.39
C GLN A 79 3.24 14.95 -11.55
N LEU A 80 2.93 13.80 -10.93
CA LEU A 80 1.80 13.69 -9.99
C LEU A 80 2.00 14.59 -8.78
N MET A 81 3.20 14.61 -8.19
CA MET A 81 3.54 15.55 -7.11
C MET A 81 3.37 17.00 -7.54
N ALA A 82 3.78 17.36 -8.77
CA ALA A 82 3.58 18.71 -9.30
C ALA A 82 2.10 19.07 -9.48
N ALA A 83 1.28 18.14 -9.96
CA ALA A 83 -0.16 18.33 -10.05
C ALA A 83 -0.78 18.57 -8.66
N PHE A 84 -0.49 17.70 -7.70
CA PHE A 84 -1.05 17.75 -6.34
C PHE A 84 -0.57 18.93 -5.49
N THR A 85 0.59 19.51 -5.80
CA THR A 85 1.13 20.65 -5.05
C THR A 85 0.87 22.00 -5.72
N SER A 86 0.82 22.05 -7.06
CA SER A 86 0.86 23.30 -7.86
C SER A 86 -0.17 23.42 -8.99
N GLN A 87 -1.14 22.50 -9.10
CA GLN A 87 -2.09 22.46 -10.24
C GLN A 87 -1.41 22.35 -11.62
N LYS A 88 -0.22 21.72 -11.68
CA LYS A 88 0.38 21.29 -12.95
C LYS A 88 -0.32 20.03 -13.45
N ASN A 89 -1.60 20.18 -13.75
CA ASN A 89 -2.53 19.08 -13.98
C ASN A 89 -2.13 18.28 -15.22
N LEU A 90 -2.25 16.96 -15.08
CA LEU A 90 -2.12 16.03 -16.20
C LEU A 90 -3.32 16.15 -17.14
N GLU A 91 -3.20 15.59 -18.35
CA GLU A 91 -4.29 15.62 -19.31
C GLU A 91 -5.56 14.95 -18.76
N GLY A 92 -6.69 15.66 -18.78
CA GLY A 92 -7.97 15.17 -18.27
C GLY A 92 -8.09 15.21 -16.74
N MET A 93 -7.13 15.82 -16.03
CA MET A 93 -7.24 16.08 -14.59
C MET A 93 -7.99 17.40 -14.36
N GLU A 94 -9.18 17.29 -13.78
CA GLU A 94 -9.99 18.44 -13.37
C GLU A 94 -9.32 19.20 -12.21
N GLU A 95 -9.79 20.43 -11.94
CA GLU A 95 -9.34 21.15 -10.75
C GLU A 95 -9.62 20.35 -9.48
N HIS A 96 -8.61 20.25 -8.62
CA HIS A 96 -8.69 19.55 -7.35
C HIS A 96 -7.98 20.37 -6.27
N PRO A 97 -8.26 20.13 -4.98
CA PRO A 97 -7.47 20.76 -3.92
C PRO A 97 -5.98 20.43 -4.06
N THR A 98 -5.13 21.43 -3.87
CA THR A 98 -3.69 21.21 -3.68
C THR A 98 -3.38 21.03 -2.20
N GLY A 99 -2.32 20.30 -1.88
CA GLY A 99 -1.95 20.04 -0.49
C GLY A 99 -0.56 19.45 -0.34
N ASN A 100 -0.27 19.02 0.87
CA ASN A 100 1.01 18.41 1.20
C ASN A 100 1.05 16.98 0.66
N VAL A 101 2.19 16.63 0.07
CA VAL A 101 2.49 15.30 -0.45
C VAL A 101 3.65 14.72 0.36
N LEU A 102 3.45 13.51 0.86
CA LEU A 102 4.51 12.72 1.50
C LEU A 102 5.13 11.78 0.46
N TYR A 103 6.44 11.82 0.30
CA TYR A 103 7.16 11.00 -0.67
C TYR A 103 8.20 10.13 0.02
N PHE A 104 8.13 8.83 -0.27
CA PHE A 104 9.13 7.84 0.12
C PHE A 104 9.90 7.40 -1.12
N SER A 105 11.22 7.65 -1.12
CA SER A 105 12.13 7.30 -2.22
C SER A 105 13.22 6.38 -1.69
N ALA A 106 13.29 5.15 -2.21
CA ALA A 106 14.34 4.20 -1.82
C ALA A 106 15.51 4.17 -2.82
N ASP A 107 15.21 4.28 -4.12
CA ASP A 107 16.20 4.09 -5.18
C ASP A 107 16.94 5.36 -5.59
N ASP A 108 16.24 6.50 -5.52
CA ASP A 108 16.70 7.75 -6.11
C ASP A 108 17.15 8.73 -5.00
N ASP A 109 18.33 9.31 -5.17
CA ASP A 109 18.78 10.39 -4.29
C ASP A 109 17.84 11.60 -4.44
N LEU A 110 17.29 12.07 -3.31
CA LEU A 110 16.34 13.17 -3.29
C LEU A 110 16.92 14.47 -3.85
N SER A 111 18.21 14.73 -3.63
CA SER A 111 18.87 15.97 -4.03
C SER A 111 19.41 15.93 -5.46
N ASP A 112 19.97 14.80 -5.88
CA ASP A 112 20.64 14.68 -7.17
C ASP A 112 19.70 14.24 -8.29
N MET A 113 18.61 13.51 -7.98
CA MET A 113 17.74 12.90 -8.98
C MET A 113 16.29 13.39 -8.89
N VAL A 114 15.66 13.30 -7.71
CA VAL A 114 14.24 13.64 -7.56
C VAL A 114 14.04 15.16 -7.58
N GLY A 115 14.86 15.92 -6.84
CA GLY A 115 14.78 17.37 -6.72
C GLY A 115 14.77 18.09 -8.08
N PRO A 116 15.74 17.83 -8.98
CA PRO A 116 15.74 18.42 -10.32
C PRO A 116 14.49 18.08 -11.14
N ARG A 117 13.99 16.84 -11.06
CA ARG A 117 12.76 16.41 -11.78
C ARG A 117 11.50 17.07 -11.25
N LEU A 118 11.42 17.30 -9.94
CA LEU A 118 10.32 18.04 -9.31
C LEU A 118 10.31 19.51 -9.77
N ILE A 119 11.49 20.14 -9.85
CA ILE A 119 11.63 21.49 -10.38
C ILE A 119 11.21 21.54 -11.85
N GLU A 120 11.69 20.61 -12.69
CA GLU A 120 11.32 20.52 -14.10
C GLU A 120 9.81 20.31 -14.30
N SER A 121 9.19 19.48 -13.44
CA SER A 121 7.75 19.22 -13.44
C SER A 121 6.93 20.40 -12.92
N GLY A 122 7.57 21.40 -12.30
CA GLY A 122 6.91 22.59 -11.76
C GLY A 122 6.19 22.34 -10.44
N ALA A 123 6.71 21.44 -9.61
CA ALA A 123 6.16 21.16 -8.28
C ALA A 123 6.46 22.29 -7.28
N ASP A 124 5.57 22.43 -6.28
CA ASP A 124 5.83 23.30 -5.13
C ASP A 124 6.56 22.47 -4.08
N LEU A 125 7.89 22.59 -4.08
CA LEU A 125 8.77 21.86 -3.16
C LEU A 125 8.46 22.13 -1.69
N SER A 126 7.84 23.27 -1.34
CA SER A 126 7.48 23.57 0.06
C SER A 126 6.35 22.70 0.60
N ARG A 127 5.66 21.97 -0.29
CA ARG A 127 4.56 21.05 0.02
C ARG A 127 4.93 19.59 -0.19
N ILE A 128 6.18 19.29 -0.54
CA ILE A 128 6.68 17.92 -0.69
C ILE A 128 7.53 17.61 0.53
N LEU A 129 7.06 16.67 1.33
CA LEU A 129 7.73 16.17 2.51
C LEU A 129 8.32 14.81 2.16
N ALA A 130 9.61 14.63 2.40
CA ALA A 130 10.27 13.34 2.26
C ALA A 130 10.72 12.87 3.64
N VAL A 131 10.57 11.56 3.91
CA VAL A 131 11.10 10.97 5.13
C VAL A 131 12.59 10.73 4.93
N ASN A 132 13.40 11.27 5.84
CA ASN A 132 14.86 11.12 5.84
C ASN A 132 15.28 10.54 7.19
N ASP A 133 14.99 9.26 7.38
CA ASP A 133 15.28 8.56 8.62
C ASP A 133 16.67 7.92 8.59
N MET A 134 17.32 7.93 9.75
CA MET A 134 18.61 7.27 9.96
C MET A 134 18.47 5.74 10.06
N LEU A 135 17.25 5.25 10.28
CA LEU A 135 16.89 3.84 10.35
C LEU A 135 15.97 3.50 9.18
N PRO A 136 15.96 2.23 8.72
CA PRO A 136 15.06 1.80 7.66
C PRO A 136 13.59 2.03 8.07
N PHE A 137 12.87 2.80 7.26
CA PHE A 137 11.42 2.98 7.40
C PHE A 137 10.70 1.85 6.66
N THR A 138 9.57 1.38 7.19
CA THR A 138 8.80 0.28 6.60
C THR A 138 7.32 0.64 6.57
N LEU A 139 6.55 0.05 5.65
CA LEU A 139 5.10 0.29 5.59
C LEU A 139 4.34 -0.37 6.75
N ALA A 140 5.01 -1.18 7.56
CA ALA A 140 4.44 -1.71 8.80
C ALA A 140 4.50 -0.71 9.96
N ASP A 141 5.27 0.38 9.83
CA ASP A 141 5.46 1.38 10.90
C ASP A 141 4.12 2.03 11.32
N GLU A 142 3.85 2.06 12.63
CA GLU A 142 2.63 2.61 13.23
C GLU A 142 2.57 4.15 13.18
N SER A 143 3.69 4.81 12.90
CA SER A 143 3.77 6.26 12.81
C SER A 143 3.16 6.85 11.53
N ILE A 144 2.91 6.04 10.50
CA ILE A 144 2.41 6.50 9.18
C ILE A 144 1.14 7.35 9.31
N GLU A 145 0.15 6.85 10.05
CA GLU A 145 -1.13 7.57 10.23
C GLU A 145 -0.92 8.91 10.92
N LYS A 146 -0.09 8.92 11.97
CA LYS A 146 0.26 10.12 12.70
C LYS A 146 1.02 11.13 11.84
N LEU A 147 1.95 10.69 10.98
CA LEU A 147 2.64 11.56 10.03
C LEU A 147 1.66 12.20 9.05
N ILE A 148 0.69 11.42 8.55
CA ILE A 148 -0.35 11.93 7.65
C ILE A 148 -1.19 13.02 8.34
N GLU A 149 -1.58 12.81 9.59
CA GLU A 149 -2.35 13.77 10.38
C GLU A 149 -1.54 15.02 10.75
N ASP A 150 -0.36 14.84 11.34
CA ASP A 150 0.50 15.92 11.87
C ASP A 150 0.91 16.90 10.77
N PHE A 151 1.13 16.41 9.55
CA PHE A 151 1.54 17.21 8.39
C PHE A 151 0.41 17.49 7.39
N ASN A 152 -0.83 17.10 7.70
CA ASN A 152 -2.00 17.26 6.83
C ASN A 152 -1.73 16.78 5.38
N ILE A 153 -1.23 15.55 5.27
CA ILE A 153 -0.85 14.94 3.99
C ILE A 153 -2.12 14.50 3.24
N HIS A 154 -2.28 14.95 2.00
CA HIS A 154 -3.42 14.56 1.15
C HIS A 154 -3.07 13.47 0.16
N VAL A 155 -1.77 13.35 -0.19
CA VAL A 155 -1.27 12.28 -1.04
C VAL A 155 0.02 11.72 -0.45
N MET A 156 0.10 10.40 -0.31
CA MET A 156 1.31 9.68 0.01
C MET A 156 1.75 8.90 -1.22
N ILE A 157 3.02 9.05 -1.62
CA ILE A 157 3.62 8.31 -2.73
C ILE A 157 4.80 7.49 -2.21
N VAL A 158 4.81 6.19 -2.52
CA VAL A 158 5.90 5.26 -2.17
C VAL A 158 6.54 4.74 -3.45
N ASP A 159 7.84 4.93 -3.59
CA ASP A 159 8.56 4.64 -4.84
C ASP A 159 9.93 3.98 -4.60
N PRO A 160 10.05 2.67 -4.89
CA PRO A 160 9.00 1.65 -5.10
C PRO A 160 8.45 1.11 -3.78
N ILE A 161 7.28 0.45 -3.78
CA ILE A 161 6.70 -0.20 -2.60
C ILE A 161 7.59 -1.35 -2.07
N GLN A 162 8.23 -2.10 -2.97
CA GLN A 162 8.98 -3.31 -2.62
C GLN A 162 10.11 -3.04 -1.61
N GLU A 163 10.77 -1.88 -1.70
CA GLU A 163 11.88 -1.50 -0.82
C GLU A 163 11.43 -1.13 0.61
N TYR A 164 10.12 -0.99 0.84
CA TYR A 164 9.54 -0.69 2.15
C TYR A 164 8.77 -1.89 2.75
N LEU A 165 8.88 -3.06 2.13
CA LEU A 165 8.39 -4.33 2.66
C LEU A 165 9.53 -4.98 3.46
N GLU A 166 9.30 -5.30 4.74
CA GLU A 166 10.33 -5.82 5.67
C GLU A 166 10.98 -7.16 5.29
N TYR A 167 10.44 -7.83 4.29
CA TYR A 167 10.92 -9.11 3.80
C TYR A 167 10.86 -9.10 2.27
N GLU A 168 11.85 -9.72 1.62
CA GLU A 168 11.80 -10.06 0.18
C GLU A 168 10.66 -11.07 -0.04
N VAL A 169 9.45 -10.53 -0.12
CA VAL A 169 8.18 -11.27 -0.08
C VAL A 169 7.52 -11.31 -1.45
N TYR A 170 7.88 -10.37 -2.32
CA TYR A 170 7.25 -10.22 -3.60
C TYR A 170 7.74 -11.29 -4.59
N GLY A 171 6.83 -12.17 -5.00
CA GLY A 171 7.08 -13.26 -5.95
C GLY A 171 6.61 -14.61 -5.43
N ASP A 172 7.07 -15.00 -4.25
CA ASP A 172 6.79 -16.35 -3.70
C ASP A 172 5.55 -16.40 -2.79
N GLU A 173 5.27 -15.34 -2.03
CA GLU A 173 4.13 -15.29 -1.09
C GLU A 173 3.42 -13.92 -1.09
N PRO A 174 2.68 -13.55 -2.16
CA PRO A 174 1.98 -12.27 -2.24
C PRO A 174 1.06 -11.97 -1.06
N GLU A 175 0.49 -13.01 -0.43
CA GLU A 175 -0.42 -12.90 0.73
C GLU A 175 0.17 -12.12 1.91
N LEU A 176 1.50 -12.15 2.07
CA LEU A 176 2.20 -11.44 3.14
C LEU A 176 2.15 -9.90 3.00
N ILE A 177 1.81 -9.39 1.81
CA ILE A 177 1.62 -7.94 1.57
C ILE A 177 0.21 -7.50 1.99
N TYR A 178 -0.75 -8.43 2.06
CA TYR A 178 -2.15 -8.12 2.35
C TYR A 178 -2.34 -7.40 3.70
N PRO A 179 -1.66 -7.76 4.81
CA PRO A 179 -1.74 -7.02 6.07
C PRO A 179 -1.30 -5.56 5.95
N ILE A 180 -0.25 -5.29 5.18
CA ILE A 180 0.25 -3.93 4.93
C ILE A 180 -0.78 -3.14 4.12
N LEU A 181 -1.29 -3.70 3.02
CA LEU A 181 -2.33 -3.04 2.22
C LEU A 181 -3.63 -2.83 3.00
N HIS A 182 -3.99 -3.77 3.88
CA HIS A 182 -5.15 -3.62 4.77
C HIS A 182 -4.96 -2.45 5.75
N LYS A 183 -3.78 -2.32 6.35
CA LYS A 183 -3.45 -1.19 7.24
C LYS A 183 -3.51 0.14 6.47
N LEU A 184 -2.83 0.22 5.33
CA LEU A 184 -2.83 1.39 4.45
C LEU A 184 -4.25 1.76 4.01
N GLU A 185 -5.09 0.77 3.64
CA GLU A 185 -6.49 1.01 3.27
C GLU A 185 -7.28 1.62 4.44
N GLY A 186 -7.05 1.15 5.67
CA GLY A 186 -7.65 1.70 6.88
C GLY A 186 -7.29 3.16 7.10
N ILE A 187 -5.99 3.47 7.02
CA ILE A 187 -5.48 4.84 7.15
C ILE A 187 -6.03 5.75 6.05
N ALA A 188 -6.04 5.29 4.79
CA ALA A 188 -6.57 6.05 3.66
C ALA A 188 -8.06 6.38 3.84
N LYS A 189 -8.86 5.40 4.30
CA LYS A 189 -10.29 5.61 4.59
C LYS A 189 -10.51 6.59 5.74
N HIS A 190 -9.70 6.53 6.78
CA HIS A 190 -9.85 7.37 7.96
C HIS A 190 -9.44 8.82 7.70
N THR A 191 -8.29 9.01 7.05
CA THR A 191 -7.69 10.34 6.81
C THR A 191 -8.16 11.00 5.51
N GLY A 192 -8.70 10.22 4.57
CA GLY A 192 -8.99 10.68 3.21
C GLY A 192 -7.75 10.79 2.31
N CYS A 193 -6.56 10.45 2.82
CA CYS A 193 -5.29 10.50 2.07
C CYS A 193 -5.32 9.52 0.89
N ALA A 194 -4.94 9.98 -0.30
CA ALA A 194 -4.71 9.08 -1.44
C ALA A 194 -3.34 8.43 -1.32
N MET A 195 -3.28 7.11 -1.46
CA MET A 195 -2.04 6.35 -1.38
C MET A 195 -1.66 5.82 -2.74
N ILE A 196 -0.53 6.28 -3.27
CA ILE A 196 -0.01 5.91 -4.58
C ILE A 196 1.24 5.07 -4.35
N LEU A 197 1.19 3.81 -4.77
CA LEU A 197 2.27 2.86 -4.59
C LEU A 197 2.87 2.59 -5.96
N ILE A 198 4.08 3.09 -6.19
CA ILE A 198 4.84 2.71 -7.39
C ILE A 198 5.39 1.32 -7.17
N ALA A 199 5.26 0.44 -8.14
CA ALA A 199 5.71 -0.94 -8.01
C ALA A 199 6.55 -1.38 -9.20
N TYR A 200 7.53 -2.24 -8.92
CA TYR A 200 8.22 -2.96 -9.98
C TYR A 200 7.32 -4.03 -10.61
N SER A 201 7.43 -4.16 -11.93
CA SER A 201 6.92 -5.27 -12.73
C SER A 201 7.66 -5.34 -14.06
N ASP A 202 7.41 -6.35 -14.89
CA ASP A 202 7.94 -6.45 -16.25
C ASP A 202 6.99 -5.82 -17.29
N GLY A 203 6.19 -4.83 -16.86
CA GLY A 203 5.19 -4.19 -17.71
C GLY A 203 3.82 -4.87 -17.76
N LEU A 204 3.05 -4.51 -18.76
CA LEU A 204 1.66 -4.89 -19.00
C LEU A 204 1.52 -6.40 -19.18
N GLY A 205 0.63 -7.01 -18.40
CA GLY A 205 0.35 -8.44 -18.48
C GLY A 205 1.46 -9.35 -17.94
N SER A 206 2.54 -8.79 -17.38
CA SER A 206 3.55 -9.55 -16.64
C SER A 206 2.94 -10.25 -15.42
N GLU A 207 3.56 -11.33 -14.96
CA GLU A 207 3.15 -12.06 -13.74
C GLU A 207 3.04 -11.11 -12.55
N ASN A 208 4.09 -10.32 -12.33
CA ASN A 208 4.13 -9.29 -11.30
C ASN A 208 3.06 -8.20 -11.49
N GLY A 209 2.78 -7.75 -12.71
CA GLY A 209 1.68 -6.81 -12.95
C GLY A 209 0.31 -7.41 -12.61
N ASN A 210 0.10 -8.68 -12.98
CA ASN A 210 -1.14 -9.40 -12.73
C ASN A 210 -1.39 -9.64 -11.22
N ILE A 211 -0.34 -9.82 -10.42
CA ILE A 211 -0.46 -9.92 -8.96
C ILE A 211 -1.10 -8.64 -8.38
N TRP A 212 -0.56 -7.46 -8.73
CA TRP A 212 -1.14 -6.18 -8.29
C TRP A 212 -2.59 -5.98 -8.72
N LYS A 213 -2.91 -6.43 -9.94
CA LYS A 213 -4.25 -6.35 -10.51
C LYS A 213 -5.26 -7.26 -9.82
N ASN A 214 -4.89 -8.52 -9.58
CA ASN A 214 -5.82 -9.60 -9.25
C ASN A 214 -5.79 -10.01 -7.77
N GLU A 215 -4.61 -10.20 -7.18
CA GLU A 215 -4.49 -10.81 -5.84
C GLU A 215 -4.96 -9.87 -4.73
N PHE A 216 -4.69 -8.57 -4.87
CA PHE A 216 -5.07 -7.57 -3.87
C PHE A 216 -6.32 -6.80 -4.28
N ALA A 217 -7.19 -7.44 -5.07
CA ALA A 217 -8.22 -6.72 -5.80
C ALA A 217 -9.23 -6.01 -4.88
N GLU A 218 -9.41 -6.46 -3.65
CA GLU A 218 -10.32 -5.84 -2.68
C GLU A 218 -9.75 -4.58 -2.02
N LYS A 219 -8.43 -4.39 -2.04
CA LYS A 219 -7.73 -3.29 -1.33
C LYS A 219 -7.30 -2.18 -2.27
N ILE A 220 -6.87 -2.55 -3.47
CA ILE A 220 -6.38 -1.60 -4.47
C ILE A 220 -7.55 -1.16 -5.35
N SER A 221 -7.85 0.15 -5.34
CA SER A 221 -9.00 0.70 -6.07
C SER A 221 -8.70 1.04 -7.52
N SER A 222 -7.43 1.34 -7.83
CA SER A 222 -6.98 1.55 -9.21
C SER A 222 -5.61 0.92 -9.44
N VAL A 223 -5.42 0.30 -10.60
CA VAL A 223 -4.13 -0.23 -11.06
C VAL A 223 -3.83 0.37 -12.42
N LEU A 224 -2.67 1.03 -12.52
CA LEU A 224 -2.18 1.69 -13.71
C LEU A 224 -0.87 1.03 -14.13
N CYS A 225 -0.72 0.74 -15.42
CA CYS A 225 0.54 0.30 -16.01
C CYS A 225 1.12 1.42 -16.86
N LEU A 226 2.35 1.84 -16.54
CA LEU A 226 3.12 2.80 -17.33
C LEU A 226 4.08 2.04 -18.24
N GLU A 227 3.80 2.12 -19.53
CA GLU A 227 4.57 1.49 -20.61
C GLU A 227 5.33 2.54 -21.41
N ARG A 228 6.52 2.19 -21.89
CA ARG A 228 7.23 3.06 -22.83
C ARG A 228 6.68 2.83 -24.22
N ALA A 229 6.00 3.84 -24.77
CA ALA A 229 5.31 3.70 -26.05
C ALA A 229 6.28 3.80 -27.23
N ASP A 230 7.26 4.71 -27.12
CA ASP A 230 8.23 4.97 -28.17
C ASP A 230 9.56 5.44 -27.57
N MET A 231 10.66 4.80 -27.99
CA MET A 231 12.01 5.09 -27.51
C MET A 231 12.58 6.38 -28.11
N GLU A 232 12.16 6.76 -29.31
CA GLU A 232 12.60 7.97 -30.02
C GLU A 232 11.85 9.22 -29.53
N THR A 233 10.52 9.16 -29.40
CA THR A 233 9.73 10.32 -28.96
C THR A 233 9.74 10.50 -27.43
N LYS A 234 10.24 9.51 -26.69
CA LYS A 234 10.20 9.43 -25.21
C LYS A 234 8.77 9.51 -24.64
N GLU A 235 7.77 9.20 -25.45
CA GLU A 235 6.39 9.13 -25.01
C GLU A 235 6.15 7.83 -24.25
N SER A 236 5.46 7.95 -23.12
CA SER A 236 4.99 6.82 -22.34
C SER A 236 3.47 6.74 -22.40
N CYS A 237 2.94 5.56 -22.17
CA CYS A 237 1.54 5.23 -22.24
C CYS A 237 1.10 4.75 -20.86
N LEU A 238 0.12 5.44 -20.28
CA LEU A 238 -0.54 5.03 -19.06
C LEU A 238 -1.81 4.24 -19.40
N ILE A 239 -1.88 2.99 -18.95
CA ILE A 239 -2.96 2.06 -19.19
C ILE A 239 -3.69 1.81 -17.88
N HIS A 240 -5.00 2.02 -17.87
CA HIS A 240 -5.82 1.74 -16.69
C HIS A 240 -6.26 0.27 -16.72
N GLU A 241 -5.57 -0.57 -15.94
CA GLU A 241 -5.81 -2.01 -15.94
C GLU A 241 -6.99 -2.44 -15.08
N LYS A 242 -7.34 -1.61 -14.10
CA LYS A 242 -8.43 -1.88 -13.17
C LYS A 242 -8.90 -0.60 -12.50
N CYS A 243 -10.22 -0.43 -12.42
CA CYS A 243 -10.88 0.59 -11.62
C CYS A 243 -12.04 -0.03 -10.83
N LEU A 244 -12.08 0.15 -9.51
CA LEU A 244 -13.22 -0.31 -8.69
C LEU A 244 -14.39 0.68 -8.64
N LEU A 245 -14.15 1.95 -8.99
CA LEU A 245 -15.08 3.06 -8.71
C LEU A 245 -15.82 3.56 -9.97
N ALA A 246 -15.39 3.12 -11.15
CA ALA A 246 -15.89 3.55 -12.45
C ALA A 246 -15.44 2.54 -13.53
N PRO A 247 -15.96 2.62 -14.77
CA PRO A 247 -15.31 1.98 -15.91
C PRO A 247 -13.82 2.38 -16.00
N GLU A 248 -13.00 1.51 -16.57
CA GLU A 248 -11.58 1.83 -16.79
C GLU A 248 -11.46 3.11 -17.63
N GLY A 249 -10.51 3.96 -17.23
CA GLY A 249 -10.21 5.19 -17.92
C GLY A 249 -9.56 4.94 -19.27
N GLU A 250 -9.64 5.93 -20.16
CA GLU A 250 -8.96 5.85 -21.45
C GLU A 250 -7.45 5.72 -21.26
N LYS A 251 -6.80 5.03 -22.19
CA LYS A 251 -5.33 5.04 -22.30
C LYS A 251 -4.87 6.49 -22.51
N LYS A 252 -3.88 6.92 -21.73
CA LYS A 252 -3.29 8.26 -21.83
C LYS A 252 -1.87 8.21 -22.35
N THR A 253 -1.52 9.13 -23.24
CA THR A 253 -0.12 9.40 -23.57
C THR A 253 0.42 10.40 -22.56
N VAL A 254 1.57 10.09 -21.97
CA VAL A 254 2.24 10.93 -20.97
C VAL A 254 3.61 11.31 -21.52
N ALA A 255 3.82 12.62 -21.69
CA ALA A 255 5.12 13.16 -22.01
C ALA A 255 5.93 13.29 -20.70
N LEU A 256 6.87 12.37 -20.47
CA LEU A 256 7.65 12.34 -19.23
C LEU A 256 8.83 13.31 -19.24
N PHE A 257 9.32 13.74 -20.41
CA PHE A 257 10.44 14.64 -20.54
C PHE A 257 10.06 15.83 -21.41
N GLN A 258 10.48 17.03 -21.03
CA GLN A 258 10.32 18.15 -21.95
C GLN A 258 11.20 17.93 -23.18
N ASN A 259 10.61 18.09 -24.36
CA ASN A 259 11.37 18.20 -25.60
C ASN A 259 12.18 19.50 -25.54
N ASN A 260 13.40 19.42 -25.02
CA ASN A 260 14.39 20.47 -25.20
C ASN A 260 14.70 20.55 -26.69
N LYS A 261 13.90 21.33 -27.42
CA LYS A 261 14.32 21.90 -28.69
C LYS A 261 15.41 22.92 -28.35
N ASN A 262 16.66 22.49 -28.46
CA ASN A 262 17.76 23.41 -28.72
C ASN A 262 17.52 24.17 -30.02
#